data_AF-A0A6B9VM88-F1
#
_entry.id   AF-A0A6B9VM88-F1
#
_cell.length_a   1.000
_cell.length_b   1.000
_cell.length_c   1.000
_cell.angle_alpha   90.00
_cell.angle_beta   90.00
_cell.angle_gamma   90.00
#
_symmetry.space_group_name_H-M   'P 1'
#
loop_
_entity.id
_entity.type
_entity.pdbx_description
1 polymer ?
#
loop_
_entity_poly.entity_id
_entity_poly.type
_entity_poly.pdbx_seq_one_letter_code
_entity_poly.pdbx_strand_id
1 'polypeptide(L)'
;MKYFVISATILTLFGVGLGLKYPRDPDQTRWAHKTCLLRELKPHSQLLEKWKKWDLSPSNLTFCYVKCLWRYMGLYDESKKAINVSAVELQFKSRGLQVPKGLEALQGSTSGSCQDIYMKTIGFFAKNQEGFRRAFYDYREDVKEWYQKHPNEVKAINQTASDFCKNKSGHCNTDCRYYYY
;
A
#
# COMPACT_ATOMS: atom_id res chain seq x y z
N MET A 1 12.35 -26.93 -48.66
CA MET A 1 12.66 -25.89 -47.65
C MET A 1 11.52 -24.88 -47.64
N LYS A 2 10.54 -25.03 -46.75
CA LYS A 2 9.44 -24.08 -46.53
C LYS A 2 9.15 -24.04 -45.03
N TYR A 3 9.49 -22.92 -44.42
CA TYR A 3 9.29 -22.63 -43.00
C TYR A 3 7.80 -22.36 -42.75
N PHE A 4 7.19 -23.10 -41.82
CA PHE A 4 5.86 -22.76 -41.31
C PHE A 4 6.06 -22.21 -39.89
N VAL A 5 5.92 -20.90 -39.78
CA VAL A 5 6.08 -20.11 -38.56
C VAL A 5 4.87 -20.37 -37.67
N ILE A 6 5.08 -20.98 -36.49
CA ILE A 6 4.07 -21.08 -35.44
C ILE A 6 3.98 -19.70 -34.79
N SER A 7 2.96 -18.92 -35.17
CA SER A 7 2.66 -17.64 -34.54
C SER A 7 2.02 -17.88 -33.18
N ALA A 8 2.86 -17.98 -32.14
CA ALA A 8 2.44 -17.98 -30.75
C ALA A 8 1.90 -16.59 -30.38
N THR A 9 0.59 -16.43 -30.48
CA THR A 9 -0.11 -15.23 -30.00
C THR A 9 -0.15 -15.31 -28.48
N ILE A 10 0.86 -14.73 -27.83
CA ILE A 10 0.88 -14.51 -26.38
C ILE A 10 -0.18 -13.45 -26.08
N LEU A 11 -1.39 -13.92 -25.77
CA LEU A 11 -2.48 -13.10 -25.28
C LEU A 11 -2.26 -12.88 -23.77
N THR A 12 -1.34 -11.98 -23.40
CA THR A 12 -1.25 -11.44 -22.04
C THR A 12 -2.45 -10.53 -21.79
N LEU A 13 -3.60 -11.14 -21.52
CA LEU A 13 -4.77 -10.43 -21.01
C LEU A 13 -4.57 -10.13 -19.54
N PHE A 14 -4.05 -8.92 -19.30
CA PHE A 14 -4.52 -7.98 -18.28
C PHE A 14 -5.04 -8.63 -17.00
N GLY A 15 -4.10 -9.00 -16.13
CA GLY A 15 -4.36 -8.84 -14.70
C GLY A 15 -4.83 -7.41 -14.48
N VAL A 16 -5.93 -7.24 -13.75
CA VAL A 16 -6.47 -5.95 -13.32
C VAL A 16 -5.43 -5.33 -12.37
N GLY A 17 -4.36 -4.79 -12.96
CA GLY A 17 -3.15 -4.29 -12.31
C GLY A 17 -3.01 -2.79 -12.51
N LEU A 18 -4.13 -2.07 -12.51
CA LEU A 18 -4.12 -0.61 -12.47
C LEU A 18 -3.76 -0.18 -11.04
N GLY A 19 -2.47 0.02 -10.77
CA GLY A 19 -2.00 0.98 -9.76
C GLY A 19 -1.14 0.50 -8.58
N LEU A 20 -0.92 -0.81 -8.40
CA LEU A 20 -0.05 -1.29 -7.31
C LEU A 20 1.41 -1.39 -7.76
N LYS A 21 2.05 -0.24 -7.96
CA LYS A 21 3.51 -0.15 -8.12
C LYS A 21 4.18 -0.20 -6.75
N TYR A 22 5.30 -0.93 -6.67
CA TYR A 22 6.22 -0.94 -5.53
C TYR A 22 7.56 -0.32 -5.92
N PRO A 23 8.27 0.31 -4.96
CA PRO A 23 7.81 0.62 -3.60
C PRO A 23 6.67 1.64 -3.60
N ARG A 24 5.94 1.71 -2.49
CA ARG A 24 4.89 2.70 -2.25
C ARG A 24 5.51 4.05 -1.93
N ASP A 25 4.97 5.11 -2.51
CA ASP A 25 5.35 6.50 -2.21
C ASP A 25 4.49 7.09 -1.06
N PRO A 26 4.86 8.26 -0.49
CA PRO A 26 4.12 8.88 0.62
C PRO A 26 2.68 9.29 0.28
N ASP A 27 2.34 9.63 -0.97
CA ASP A 27 0.97 9.97 -1.35
C ASP A 27 0.10 8.71 -1.37
N GLN A 28 0.63 7.61 -1.91
CA GLN A 28 -0.01 6.30 -1.91
C GLN A 28 -0.25 5.76 -0.49
N THR A 29 0.74 5.84 0.41
CA THR A 29 0.55 5.38 1.81
C THR A 29 -0.45 6.25 2.54
N ARG A 30 -0.37 7.58 2.38
CA ARG A 30 -1.37 8.51 2.92
C ARG A 30 -2.77 8.25 2.39
N TRP A 31 -2.91 7.94 1.10
CA TRP A 31 -4.19 7.57 0.50
C TRP A 31 -4.73 6.28 1.14
N ALA A 32 -3.90 5.26 1.33
CA ALA A 32 -4.31 4.01 1.98
C ALA A 32 -4.86 4.25 3.40
N HIS A 33 -4.13 5.00 4.23
CA HIS A 33 -4.61 5.37 5.57
C HIS A 33 -5.93 6.14 5.52
N LYS A 34 -6.03 7.17 4.66
CA LYS A 34 -7.23 7.98 4.54
C LYS A 34 -8.43 7.18 4.07
N THR A 35 -8.25 6.29 3.10
CA THR A 35 -9.31 5.42 2.59
C THR A 35 -9.83 4.51 3.70
N CYS A 36 -8.94 3.86 4.45
CA CYS A 36 -9.35 3.03 5.58
C CYS A 36 -10.11 3.79 6.66
N LEU A 37 -9.62 4.96 7.05
CA LEU A 37 -10.21 5.74 8.15
C LEU A 37 -11.50 6.45 7.74
N LEU A 38 -11.56 7.02 6.53
CA LEU A 38 -12.63 7.94 6.14
C LEU A 38 -13.70 7.30 5.24
N ARG A 39 -13.33 6.27 4.46
CA ARG A 39 -14.24 5.63 3.50
C ARG A 39 -14.75 4.30 4.02
N GLU A 40 -13.86 3.43 4.49
CA GLU A 40 -14.19 2.05 4.87
C GLU A 40 -14.74 1.92 6.29
N LEU A 41 -14.05 2.45 7.30
CA LEU A 41 -14.29 2.06 8.70
C LEU A 41 -14.96 3.14 9.55
N LYS A 42 -14.62 4.42 9.31
CA LYS A 42 -15.18 5.58 10.03
C LYS A 42 -15.20 5.38 11.56
N PRO A 43 -14.04 5.10 12.19
CA PRO A 43 -13.99 4.86 13.63
C PRO A 43 -14.39 6.11 14.43
N HIS A 44 -14.92 5.91 15.64
CA HIS A 44 -15.13 7.00 16.58
C HIS A 44 -13.78 7.60 17.04
N SER A 45 -13.81 8.84 17.54
CA SER A 45 -12.62 9.64 17.85
C SER A 45 -11.62 8.93 18.78
N GLN A 46 -12.09 8.29 19.86
CA GLN A 46 -11.22 7.59 20.80
C GLN A 46 -10.43 6.44 20.15
N LEU A 47 -11.06 5.66 19.26
CA LEU A 47 -10.38 4.57 18.57
C LEU A 47 -9.41 5.08 17.51
N LEU A 48 -9.78 6.17 16.82
CA LEU A 48 -8.87 6.86 15.90
C LEU A 48 -7.59 7.34 16.61
N GLU A 49 -7.70 7.91 17.82
CA GLU A 49 -6.53 8.35 18.59
C GLU A 49 -5.63 7.18 19.03
N LYS A 50 -6.21 6.00 19.30
CA LYS A 50 -5.44 4.78 19.54
C LYS A 50 -4.66 4.36 18.30
N TRP A 51 -5.34 4.25 17.14
CA TRP A 51 -4.69 3.84 15.90
C TRP A 51 -3.62 4.81 15.41
N LYS A 52 -3.79 6.13 15.61
CA LYS A 52 -2.74 7.14 15.33
C LYS A 52 -1.46 6.90 16.13
N LYS A 53 -1.59 6.36 17.35
CA LYS A 53 -0.47 5.98 18.23
C LYS A 53 0.01 4.55 17.99
N TRP A 54 -0.52 3.86 16.97
CA TRP A 54 -0.27 2.45 16.70
C TRP A 54 -0.68 1.51 17.82
N ASP A 55 -1.61 1.93 18.69
CA ASP A 55 -2.30 1.02 19.58
C ASP A 55 -3.33 0.22 18.77
N LEU A 56 -2.95 -0.98 18.38
CA LEU A 56 -3.76 -1.94 17.62
C LEU A 56 -4.39 -2.99 18.55
N SER A 57 -4.87 -2.58 19.72
CA SER A 57 -5.61 -3.45 20.64
C SER A 57 -6.78 -4.18 19.96
N PRO A 58 -7.02 -5.46 20.30
CA PRO A 58 -7.96 -6.31 19.58
C PRO A 58 -9.40 -5.82 19.71
N SER A 59 -10.06 -5.66 18.58
CA SER A 59 -11.50 -5.41 18.44
C SER A 59 -11.92 -5.75 17.02
N ASN A 60 -13.21 -6.05 16.78
CA ASN A 60 -13.70 -6.33 15.43
C ASN A 60 -13.32 -5.22 14.43
N LEU A 61 -13.37 -3.96 14.87
CA LEU A 61 -13.04 -2.83 14.02
C LEU A 61 -11.51 -2.68 13.80
N THR A 62 -10.69 -2.94 14.83
CA THR A 62 -9.22 -2.99 14.68
C THR A 62 -8.79 -4.10 13.74
N PHE A 63 -9.45 -5.26 13.80
CA PHE A 63 -9.15 -6.38 12.90
C PHE A 63 -9.32 -5.95 11.45
N CYS A 64 -10.43 -5.29 11.14
CA CYS A 64 -10.69 -4.81 9.78
C CYS A 64 -9.83 -3.60 9.40
N TYR A 65 -9.40 -2.77 10.36
CA TYR A 65 -8.39 -1.74 10.11
C TYR A 65 -7.07 -2.33 9.65
N VAL A 66 -6.58 -3.37 10.33
CA VAL A 66 -5.34 -4.06 9.93
C VAL A 66 -5.47 -4.68 8.54
N LYS A 67 -6.57 -5.39 8.25
CA LYS A 67 -6.84 -5.90 6.89
C LYS A 67 -6.84 -4.77 5.86
N CYS A 68 -7.51 -3.67 6.17
CA CYS A 68 -7.65 -2.54 5.26
C CYS A 68 -6.28 -1.92 4.91
N LEU A 69 -5.40 -1.73 5.91
CA LEU A 69 -4.04 -1.23 5.66
C LEU A 69 -3.26 -2.16 4.74
N TRP A 70 -3.25 -3.47 5.03
CA TRP A 70 -2.57 -4.44 4.18
C TRP A 70 -3.09 -4.41 2.74
N ARG A 71 -4.41 -4.35 2.55
CA ARG A 71 -5.04 -4.27 1.23
C ARG A 71 -4.68 -2.98 0.48
N TYR A 72 -4.89 -1.81 1.08
CA TYR A 72 -4.73 -0.54 0.37
C TYR A 72 -3.27 -0.07 0.25
N MET A 73 -2.37 -0.59 1.07
CA MET A 73 -0.92 -0.53 0.80
C MET A 73 -0.49 -1.47 -0.34
N GLY A 74 -1.42 -2.27 -0.88
CA GLY A 74 -1.21 -3.27 -1.92
C GLY A 74 -0.65 -4.59 -1.42
N LEU A 75 -0.26 -4.66 -0.15
CA LEU A 75 0.53 -5.72 0.45
C LEU A 75 -0.28 -7.00 0.75
N TYR A 76 -1.56 -7.03 0.42
CA TYR A 76 -2.41 -8.22 0.54
C TYR A 76 -3.02 -8.55 -0.81
N ASP A 77 -2.72 -9.76 -1.29
CA ASP A 77 -3.28 -10.32 -2.50
C ASP A 77 -4.63 -10.95 -2.17
N GLU A 78 -5.73 -10.27 -2.53
CA GLU A 78 -7.10 -10.75 -2.26
C GLU A 78 -7.41 -12.06 -3.01
N SER A 79 -6.76 -12.32 -4.16
CA SER A 79 -6.98 -13.55 -4.93
C SER A 79 -6.32 -14.75 -4.27
N LYS A 80 -5.10 -14.58 -3.75
CA LYS A 80 -4.35 -15.61 -3.03
C LYS A 80 -4.66 -15.64 -1.54
N LYS A 81 -5.41 -14.66 -1.06
CA LYS A 81 -5.70 -14.39 0.35
C LYS A 81 -4.44 -14.36 1.22
N ALA A 82 -3.37 -13.76 0.72
CA ALA A 82 -2.04 -13.85 1.33
C ALA A 82 -1.34 -12.49 1.37
N ILE A 83 -0.47 -12.31 2.38
CA ILE A 83 0.40 -11.14 2.46
C ILE A 83 1.52 -11.27 1.42
N ASN A 84 1.74 -10.22 0.64
CA ASN A 84 2.83 -10.14 -0.32
C ASN A 84 4.14 -9.80 0.41
N VAL A 85 4.79 -10.82 0.95
CA VAL A 85 6.03 -10.69 1.73
C VAL A 85 7.16 -10.03 0.93
N SER A 86 7.29 -10.35 -0.36
CA SER A 86 8.30 -9.74 -1.24
C SER A 86 8.09 -8.24 -1.42
N ALA A 87 6.83 -7.78 -1.45
CA ALA A 87 6.53 -6.35 -1.50
C ALA A 87 6.87 -5.64 -0.18
N VAL A 88 6.66 -6.29 0.97
CA VAL A 88 7.11 -5.76 2.27
C VAL A 88 8.62 -5.61 2.27
N GLU A 89 9.35 -6.65 1.89
CA GLU A 89 10.82 -6.62 1.82
C GLU A 89 11.33 -5.52 0.87
N LEU A 90 10.73 -5.42 -0.32
CA LEU A 90 11.06 -4.38 -1.31
C LEU A 90 10.82 -2.97 -0.76
N GLN A 91 9.73 -2.75 -0.01
CA GLN A 91 9.47 -1.46 0.63
C GLN A 91 10.62 -1.07 1.56
N PHE A 92 11.00 -1.95 2.48
CA PHE A 92 12.08 -1.67 3.44
C PHE A 92 13.41 -1.38 2.73
N LYS A 93 13.78 -2.22 1.75
CA LYS A 93 15.01 -2.03 0.96
C LYS A 93 15.03 -0.70 0.22
N SER A 94 13.91 -0.31 -0.40
CA SER A 94 13.82 0.96 -1.13
C SER A 94 13.99 2.19 -0.24
N ARG A 95 13.70 2.05 1.06
CA ARG A 95 13.84 3.08 2.09
C ARG A 95 15.22 3.07 2.74
N GLY A 96 16.12 2.16 2.33
CA GLY A 96 17.41 1.96 2.99
C GLY A 96 17.29 1.43 4.42
N LEU A 97 16.14 0.84 4.78
CA LEU A 97 15.87 0.33 6.11
C LEU A 97 16.26 -1.16 6.19
N GLN A 98 16.61 -1.60 7.39
CA GLN A 98 16.83 -3.02 7.66
C GLN A 98 15.54 -3.81 7.42
N VAL A 99 15.62 -4.86 6.60
CA VAL A 99 14.50 -5.79 6.39
C VAL A 99 14.09 -6.40 7.73
N PRO A 100 12.80 -6.37 8.09
CA PRO A 100 12.34 -6.84 9.39
C PRO A 100 12.52 -8.35 9.53
N LYS A 101 12.86 -8.80 10.74
CA LYS A 101 12.84 -10.23 11.09
C LYS A 101 11.39 -10.70 11.24
N GLY A 102 11.11 -11.98 11.02
CA GLY A 102 9.76 -12.53 11.19
C GLY A 102 8.86 -12.40 9.96
N LEU A 103 9.40 -12.08 8.79
CA LEU A 103 8.64 -12.05 7.53
C LEU A 103 8.12 -13.44 7.14
N GLU A 104 8.81 -14.50 7.54
CA GLU A 104 8.39 -15.89 7.37
C GLU A 104 7.04 -16.18 8.03
N ALA A 105 6.73 -15.53 9.17
CA ALA A 105 5.44 -15.69 9.85
C ALA A 105 4.25 -15.12 9.04
N LEU A 106 4.54 -14.20 8.11
CA LEU A 106 3.56 -13.60 7.21
C LEU A 106 3.26 -14.46 5.98
N GLN A 107 4.06 -15.48 5.69
CA GLN A 107 3.87 -16.36 4.54
C GLN A 107 2.64 -17.26 4.68
N GLY A 108 2.12 -17.74 3.55
CA GLY A 108 0.95 -18.61 3.51
C GLY A 108 -0.38 -17.85 3.44
N SER A 109 -1.41 -18.58 3.06
CA SER A 109 -2.76 -18.05 2.90
C SER A 109 -3.47 -17.80 4.24
N THR A 110 -4.46 -16.93 4.20
CA THR A 110 -5.45 -16.71 5.24
C THR A 110 -6.83 -17.09 4.70
N SER A 111 -7.82 -17.17 5.59
CA SER A 111 -9.25 -17.23 5.26
C SER A 111 -9.75 -15.99 4.50
N GLY A 112 -9.01 -14.88 4.61
CA GLY A 112 -9.40 -13.55 4.12
C GLY A 112 -10.29 -12.76 5.08
N SER A 113 -10.63 -13.32 6.25
CA SER A 113 -11.36 -12.59 7.28
C SER A 113 -10.46 -11.55 7.95
N CYS A 114 -11.07 -10.46 8.46
CA CYS A 114 -10.34 -9.43 9.20
C CYS A 114 -9.58 -10.00 10.40
N GLN A 115 -10.24 -10.89 11.16
CA GLN A 115 -9.68 -11.47 12.37
C GLN A 115 -8.46 -12.34 12.07
N ASP A 116 -8.53 -13.18 11.06
CA ASP A 116 -7.43 -14.08 10.71
C ASP A 116 -6.19 -13.30 10.21
N ILE A 117 -6.40 -12.29 9.37
CA ILE A 117 -5.31 -11.40 8.93
C ILE A 117 -4.72 -10.64 10.12
N TYR A 118 -5.55 -10.15 11.04
CA TYR A 118 -5.07 -9.51 12.27
C TYR A 118 -4.21 -10.46 13.10
N MET A 119 -4.72 -11.65 13.41
CA MET A 119 -4.01 -12.64 14.24
C MET A 119 -2.67 -13.04 13.61
N LYS A 120 -2.62 -13.18 12.28
CA LYS A 120 -1.39 -13.49 11.55
C LYS A 120 -0.35 -12.37 11.60
N THR A 121 -0.78 -11.11 11.64
CA THR A 121 0.11 -9.96 11.37
C THR A 121 0.41 -9.11 12.62
N ILE A 122 -0.40 -9.18 13.66
CA ILE A 122 -0.25 -8.32 14.85
C ILE A 122 1.09 -8.53 15.57
N GLY A 123 1.55 -9.78 15.68
CA GLY A 123 2.85 -10.09 16.29
C GLY A 123 4.03 -9.54 15.48
N PHE A 124 3.90 -9.48 14.16
CA PHE A 124 4.90 -8.85 13.29
C PHE A 124 4.92 -7.33 13.49
N PHE A 125 3.75 -6.67 13.54
CA PHE A 125 3.67 -5.24 13.83
C PHE A 125 4.24 -4.89 15.20
N ALA A 126 3.89 -5.63 16.25
CA ALA A 126 4.40 -5.37 17.59
C ALA A 126 5.94 -5.42 17.66
N LYS A 127 6.57 -6.34 16.92
CA LYS A 127 8.04 -6.49 16.88
C LYS A 127 8.74 -5.47 15.98
N ASN A 128 8.07 -5.01 14.92
CA ASN A 128 8.68 -4.21 13.86
C ASN A 128 8.02 -2.83 13.69
N GLN A 129 7.27 -2.35 14.69
CA GLN A 129 6.40 -1.17 14.60
C GLN A 129 7.15 0.05 14.06
N GLU A 130 8.29 0.41 14.66
CA GLU A 130 9.05 1.60 14.26
C GLU A 130 9.54 1.50 12.81
N GLY A 131 10.15 0.36 12.46
CA GLY A 131 10.65 0.13 11.10
C GLY A 131 9.53 0.14 10.06
N PHE A 132 8.38 -0.47 10.37
CA PHE A 132 7.22 -0.48 9.48
C PHE A 132 6.67 0.93 9.27
N ARG A 133 6.49 1.69 10.36
CA ARG A 133 6.04 3.09 10.28
C ARG A 133 6.95 3.96 9.41
N ARG A 134 8.27 3.84 9.56
CA ARG A 134 9.25 4.54 8.72
C ARG A 134 9.21 4.07 7.27
N ALA A 135 9.05 2.77 7.04
CA ALA A 135 8.99 2.19 5.70
C ALA A 135 7.78 2.71 4.90
N PHE A 136 6.68 3.04 5.59
CA PHE A 136 5.42 3.49 4.99
C PHE A 136 5.08 4.97 5.27
N TYR A 137 6.07 5.78 5.65
CA TYR A 137 5.97 7.24 5.74
C TYR A 137 4.99 7.77 6.78
N ASP A 138 4.88 7.10 7.92
CA ASP A 138 4.05 7.58 9.05
C ASP A 138 4.64 8.81 9.76
N TYR A 139 5.93 9.05 9.57
CA TYR A 139 6.66 10.15 10.18
C TYR A 139 6.82 11.32 9.21
N ARG A 140 6.65 12.55 9.72
CA ARG A 140 6.65 13.76 8.88
C ARG A 140 8.02 14.02 8.26
N GLU A 141 9.08 13.69 8.97
CA GLU A 141 10.46 13.79 8.50
C GLU A 141 10.72 12.87 7.30
N ASP A 142 10.22 11.63 7.33
CA ASP A 142 10.35 10.66 6.25
C ASP A 142 9.61 11.14 4.99
N VAL A 143 8.41 11.69 5.17
CA VAL A 143 7.62 12.30 4.08
C VAL A 143 8.38 13.49 3.49
N LYS A 144 8.87 14.40 4.35
CA LYS A 144 9.58 15.61 3.92
C LYS A 144 10.83 15.27 3.12
N GLU A 145 11.65 14.35 3.62
CA GLU A 145 12.86 13.89 2.94
C GLU A 145 12.54 13.32 1.56
N TRP A 146 11.48 12.51 1.45
CA TRP A 146 11.10 11.91 0.18
C TRP A 146 10.71 12.97 -0.86
N TYR A 147 9.86 13.94 -0.50
CA TYR A 147 9.45 15.01 -1.41
C TYR A 147 10.61 15.94 -1.81
N GLN A 148 11.62 16.10 -0.95
CA GLN A 148 12.84 16.85 -1.30
C GLN A 148 13.67 16.12 -2.36
N LYS A 149 13.75 14.78 -2.29
CA LYS A 149 14.50 13.96 -3.23
C LYS A 149 13.77 13.68 -4.55
N HIS A 150 12.43 13.78 -4.55
CA HIS A 150 11.57 13.41 -5.69
C HIS A 150 10.65 14.59 -6.07
N PRO A 151 11.22 15.75 -6.45
CA PRO A 151 10.42 16.93 -6.75
C PRO A 151 9.52 16.69 -7.96
N ASN A 152 8.23 16.97 -7.81
CA ASN A 152 7.19 16.87 -8.85
C ASN A 152 6.94 15.45 -9.40
N GLU A 153 7.51 14.39 -8.80
CA GLU A 153 7.22 13.01 -9.23
C GLU A 153 5.81 12.57 -8.87
N VAL A 154 5.30 13.03 -7.73
CA VAL A 154 3.91 12.83 -7.29
C VAL A 154 3.30 14.13 -6.81
N LYS A 155 1.96 14.20 -6.86
CA LYS A 155 1.16 15.32 -6.37
C LYS A 155 1.53 15.71 -4.94
N ALA A 156 1.97 16.96 -4.75
CA ALA A 156 2.41 17.49 -3.47
C ALA A 156 1.32 17.43 -2.38
N ILE A 157 1.74 17.56 -1.12
CA ILE A 157 0.82 17.64 0.02
C ILE A 157 -0.13 18.82 -0.20
N ASN A 158 -1.44 18.55 -0.14
CA ASN A 158 -2.55 19.50 -0.35
C ASN A 158 -2.71 20.04 -1.78
N GLN A 159 -1.86 19.66 -2.73
CA GLN A 159 -2.13 19.90 -4.15
C GLN A 159 -3.29 19.01 -4.61
N THR A 160 -4.17 19.52 -5.49
CA THR A 160 -5.24 18.72 -6.08
C THR A 160 -4.73 17.87 -7.25
N ALA A 161 -5.40 16.76 -7.57
CA ALA A 161 -5.05 15.95 -8.74
C ALA A 161 -5.18 16.74 -10.03
N SER A 162 -6.22 17.58 -10.14
CA SER A 162 -6.42 18.49 -11.27
C SER A 162 -5.23 19.44 -11.44
N ASP A 163 -4.74 20.07 -10.36
CA ASP A 163 -3.62 21.00 -10.42
C ASP A 163 -2.29 20.31 -10.77
N PHE A 164 -2.06 19.11 -10.26
CA PHE A 164 -0.85 18.33 -10.56
C PHE A 164 -0.83 17.85 -12.01
N CYS A 165 -1.97 17.40 -12.53
CA CYS A 165 -2.08 16.85 -13.87
C CYS A 165 -2.29 17.93 -14.96
N LYS A 166 -2.50 19.21 -14.60
CA LYS A 166 -2.97 20.27 -15.51
C LYS A 166 -2.15 20.46 -16.79
N ASN A 167 -0.84 20.19 -16.75
CA ASN A 167 0.06 20.38 -17.89
C ASN A 167 0.14 19.15 -18.82
N LYS A 168 -0.55 18.04 -18.48
CA LYS A 168 -0.68 16.88 -19.36
C LYS A 168 -1.81 17.14 -20.37
N SER A 169 -1.65 16.67 -21.60
CA SER A 169 -2.61 16.88 -22.69
C SER A 169 -3.50 15.66 -22.93
N GLY A 170 -4.73 15.90 -23.41
CA GLY A 170 -5.67 14.87 -23.85
C GLY A 170 -5.87 13.72 -22.85
N HIS A 171 -5.82 12.48 -23.32
CA HIS A 171 -5.97 11.27 -22.50
C HIS A 171 -4.96 11.18 -21.35
N CYS A 172 -3.74 11.70 -21.52
CA CYS A 172 -2.73 11.70 -20.45
C CYS A 172 -3.14 12.56 -19.24
N ASN A 173 -3.93 13.62 -19.45
CA ASN A 173 -4.51 14.41 -18.36
C ASN A 173 -5.51 13.57 -17.56
N THR A 174 -6.44 12.95 -18.30
CA THR A 174 -7.52 12.14 -17.75
C THR A 174 -6.98 10.95 -16.97
N ASP A 175 -6.03 10.21 -17.54
CA ASP A 175 -5.41 9.03 -16.91
C ASP A 175 -4.66 9.42 -15.63
N CYS A 176 -3.94 10.55 -15.66
CA CYS A 176 -3.27 11.08 -14.47
C CYS A 176 -4.25 11.42 -13.35
N ARG A 177 -5.40 12.01 -13.69
CA ARG A 177 -6.42 12.35 -12.70
C ARG A 177 -7.09 11.10 -12.14
N TYR A 178 -7.43 10.12 -12.99
CA TYR A 178 -8.02 8.85 -12.56
C TYR A 178 -7.12 8.07 -11.62
N TYR A 179 -5.80 8.13 -11.79
CA TYR A 179 -4.87 7.51 -10.85
C TYR A 179 -5.02 8.00 -9.39
N TYR A 180 -5.45 9.24 -9.17
CA TYR A 180 -5.59 9.84 -7.84
C TYR A 180 -7.00 9.77 -7.23
N TYR A 181 -8.00 9.27 -7.96
CA TYR A 181 -9.41 9.21 -7.50
C TYR A 181 -9.82 7.81 -7.06
#